data_AF-A0A5C7WMG8-F1
#
_entry.id   AF-A0A5C7WMG8-F1
#
_cell.length_a   1.000
_cell.length_b   1.000
_cell.length_c   1.000
_cell.angle_alpha   90.00
_cell.angle_beta   90.00
_cell.angle_gamma   90.00
#
_symmetry.space_group_name_H-M   'P 1'
#
loop_
_entity.id
_entity.type
_entity.pdbx_description
1 polymer ?
#
loop_
_entity_poly.entity_id
_entity_poly.type
_entity_poly.pdbx_seq_one_letter_code
_entity_poly.pdbx_strand_id
1 'polypeptide(L)' 'IDGIDLLEAIAKRRSYKRNDGEWDMERTAMALLTDYRSGAIGRVSLESPQSRAEMLALAAENMVKKTEEQPQPEADTL' A
#
# COMPACT_ATOMS: atom_id res chain seq x y z
N ILE A 1 8.09 9.09 18.77
CA ILE A 1 6.81 8.43 18.46
C ILE A 1 7.11 6.96 18.30
N ASP A 2 6.73 6.18 19.30
CA ASP A 2 6.67 4.73 19.17
C ASP A 2 5.29 4.30 18.63
N GLY A 3 5.04 2.98 18.56
CA GLY A 3 3.76 2.46 18.07
C GLY A 3 2.58 2.73 19.00
N ILE A 4 2.80 2.83 20.31
CA ILE A 4 1.76 3.07 21.30
C ILE A 4 1.32 4.54 21.25
N ASP A 5 2.29 5.46 21.21
CA ASP A 5 2.06 6.90 21.01
C ASP A 5 1.23 7.15 19.75
N LEU A 6 1.53 6.44 18.66
CA LEU A 6 0.82 6.56 17.40
C LEU A 6 -0.64 6.12 17.53
N LEU A 7 -0.88 4.96 18.15
CA LEU A 7 -2.24 4.47 18.37
C LEU A 7 -3.03 5.42 19.26
N GLU A 8 -2.43 5.94 20.33
CA GLU A 8 -3.10 6.90 21.20
C GLU A 8 -3.45 8.21 20.46
N ALA A 9 -2.55 8.71 19.60
CA ALA A 9 -2.80 9.88 18.78
C ALA A 9 -3.96 9.66 17.77
N ILE A 10 -4.04 8.46 17.17
CA ILE A 10 -5.16 8.10 16.29
C ILE A 10 -6.46 8.00 17.08
N ALA A 11 -6.45 7.36 18.25
CA ALA A 11 -7.61 7.21 19.11
C ALA A 11 -8.18 8.57 19.54
N LYS A 12 -7.30 9.50 19.94
CA LYS A 12 -7.62 10.90 20.25
C LYS A 12 -8.25 11.61 19.05
N ARG A 13 -7.64 11.48 17.86
CA ARG A 13 -8.11 12.15 16.63
C ARG A 13 -9.47 11.61 16.16
N ARG A 14 -9.73 10.32 16.33
CA ARG A 14 -10.97 9.65 15.90
C ARG A 14 -12.00 9.49 17.02
N SER A 15 -11.72 10.03 18.21
CA SER A 15 -12.58 9.93 19.39
C SER A 15 -12.97 8.48 19.72
N TYR A 16 -12.04 7.53 19.61
CA TYR A 16 -12.24 6.14 20.03
C TYR A 16 -12.13 6.03 21.54
N LYS A 17 -13.06 6.69 22.25
CA LYS A 17 -13.14 6.71 23.70
C LYS A 17 -14.10 5.65 24.21
N ARG A 18 -13.69 4.92 25.24
CA ARG A 18 -14.49 3.91 25.92
C ARG A 18 -15.33 4.54 27.03
N ASN A 19 -16.31 3.77 27.51
CA ASN A 19 -17.20 4.21 28.60
C ASN A 19 -16.47 4.37 29.94
N ASP A 20 -15.34 3.68 30.13
CA ASP A 20 -14.46 3.79 31.30
C ASP A 20 -13.56 5.04 31.26
N GLY A 21 -13.60 5.82 30.17
CA GLY A 21 -12.83 7.04 30.00
C GLY A 21 -11.48 6.85 29.31
N GLU A 22 -11.06 5.61 29.08
CA GLU A 22 -9.81 5.25 28.41
C GLU A 22 -9.95 5.26 26.87
N TRP A 23 -8.80 5.29 26.18
CA TRP A 23 -8.76 5.15 24.72
C TRP A 23 -8.86 3.67 24.31
N ASP A 24 -9.70 3.39 23.32
CA ASP A 24 -9.91 2.04 22.79
C ASP A 24 -8.76 1.62 21.87
N MET A 25 -7.69 1.09 22.46
CA MET A 25 -6.49 0.71 21.70
C MET A 25 -6.74 -0.46 20.74
N GLU A 26 -7.60 -1.41 21.11
CA GLU A 26 -7.94 -2.56 20.27
C GLU A 26 -8.68 -2.11 19.00
N ARG A 27 -9.74 -1.33 19.17
CA ARG A 27 -10.49 -0.75 18.04
C ARG A 27 -9.59 0.13 17.17
N THR A 28 -8.69 0.89 17.80
CA THR A 28 -7.76 1.76 17.08
C THR A 28 -6.78 0.96 16.22
N ALA A 29 -6.21 -0.11 16.77
CA ALA A 29 -5.32 -1.00 16.03
C ALA A 29 -6.04 -1.68 14.85
N MET A 30 -7.26 -2.17 15.06
CA MET A 30 -8.07 -2.74 13.98
C MET A 30 -8.37 -1.73 12.87
N ALA A 31 -8.72 -0.50 13.22
CA ALA A 31 -8.96 0.57 12.25
C ALA A 31 -7.68 0.90 11.46
N LEU A 32 -6.55 1.07 12.15
CA LEU A 32 -5.26 1.33 11.52
C LEU A 32 -4.87 0.21 10.53
N LEU A 33 -5.00 -1.06 10.93
CA LEU A 33 -4.71 -2.20 10.07
C LEU A 33 -5.65 -2.29 8.86
N THR A 34 -6.90 -1.85 9.01
CA THR A 34 -7.87 -1.81 7.91
C THR A 34 -7.51 -0.73 6.91
N ASP A 35 -7.15 0.47 7.39
CA ASP A 35 -6.73 1.58 6.53
C ASP A 35 -5.41 1.25 5.82
N TYR A 36 -4.48 0.57 6.51
CA TYR A 36 -3.24 0.11 5.91
C TYR A 36 -3.49 -0.92 4.80
N ARG A 37 -4.28 -1.96 5.08
CA ARG A 37 -4.55 -3.05 4.11
C ARG A 37 -5.37 -2.60 2.91
N SER A 38 -6.28 -1.66 3.10
CA SER A 38 -7.06 -1.08 2.00
C SER A 38 -6.27 -0.07 1.17
N GLY A 39 -5.09 0.36 1.64
CA GLY A 39 -4.28 1.40 0.98
C GLY A 39 -4.81 2.82 1.20
N ALA A 40 -5.75 3.03 2.13
CA ALA A 40 -6.33 4.35 2.43
C ALA A 40 -5.30 5.34 3.00
N ILE A 41 -4.22 4.85 3.63
CA ILE A 41 -3.11 5.67 4.14
C ILE A 41 -2.16 6.10 3.00
N GLY A 42 -2.32 5.52 1.80
CA GLY A 42 -1.49 5.79 0.62
C GLY A 42 -0.55 4.63 0.28
N ARG A 43 0.34 4.88 -0.69
CA ARG A 43 1.29 3.88 -1.18
C ARG A 43 2.43 3.70 -0.18
N VAL A 44 2.43 2.59 0.54
CA VAL A 44 3.52 2.19 1.43
C VAL A 44 4.37 1.12 0.74
N SER A 45 5.70 1.27 0.79
CA SER A 45 6.67 0.29 0.30
C SER A 45 7.52 -0.18 1.48
N LEU A 46 7.68 -1.49 1.64
CA LEU A 46 8.63 -2.06 2.61
C LEU A 46 10.06 -2.10 2.06
N GLU A 47 10.25 -1.59 0.85
CA GLU A 47 11.51 -1.56 0.11
C GLU A 47 12.17 -0.18 0.21
N SER A 48 13.48 -0.10 -0.02
CA SER A 48 14.14 1.19 -0.10
C SER A 48 13.66 1.96 -1.35
N PRO A 49 13.68 3.31 -1.33
CA PRO A 49 13.34 4.08 -2.52
C PRO A 49 14.18 3.68 -3.74
N GLN A 50 15.43 3.28 -3.51
CA GLN A 50 16.36 2.87 -4.55
C GLN A 50 15.99 1.51 -5.16
N SER A 51 15.75 0.48 -4.35
CA SER A 51 15.34 -0.84 -4.87
C SER A 51 13.97 -0.76 -5.54
N ARG A 52 13.07 0.11 -5.05
CA ARG A 52 11.78 0.39 -5.69
C ARG A 52 11.95 1.03 -7.06
N ALA A 53 12.87 1.99 -7.21
CA ALA A 53 13.15 2.63 -8.49
C ALA A 53 13.74 1.63 -9.50
N GLU A 54 14.67 0.78 -9.06
CA GLU A 54 15.25 -0.30 -9.87
C GLU A 54 14.18 -1.29 -10.33
N MET A 55 13.30 -1.75 -9.43
CA MET A 55 12.18 -2.63 -9.79
C MET A 55 11.25 -2.00 -10.83
N LEU A 56 10.92 -0.71 -10.69
CA LEU A 56 10.07 0.01 -11.63
C LEU A 56 10.72 0.16 -13.00
N ALA A 57 12.02 0.43 -13.06
CA ALA A 57 12.78 0.48 -14.31
C ALA A 57 12.78 -0.87 -15.03
N LEU A 58 13.06 -1.95 -14.30
CA LEU A 58 13.02 -3.32 -14.83
C LEU A 58 11.61 -3.70 -15.33
N ALA A 59 10.57 -3.33 -14.60
CA ALA A 59 9.19 -3.58 -15.00
C ALA A 59 8.83 -2.83 -16.31
N ALA A 60 9.28 -1.58 -16.47
CA ALA A 60 9.05 -0.80 -17.68
C ALA A 60 9.77 -1.40 -18.89
N GLU A 61 11.05 -1.81 -18.74
CA GLU A 61 11.80 -2.49 -19.81
C GLU A 61 11.14 -3.81 -20.23
N ASN A 62 10.66 -4.59 -19.27
CA ASN A 62 9.97 -5.85 -19.55
C ASN A 62 8.62 -5.62 -20.26
N MET A 63 7.93 -4.51 -20.00
CA MET A 63 6.72 -4.15 -20.75
C MET A 63 7.03 -3.81 -22.21
N VAL A 64 8.12 -3.08 -22.49
CA VAL A 64 8.54 -2.75 -23.86
C VAL A 64 8.91 -4.02 -24.63
N LYS A 65 9.77 -4.88 -24.05
CA LYS A 65 10.16 -6.16 -24.67
C LYS A 65 8.97 -7.07 -24.96
N LYS A 66 8.01 -7.12 -24.02
CA LYS A 66 6.78 -7.92 -24.18
C LYS A 66 5.87 -7.40 -25.31
N THR A 67 5.86 -6.10 -25.58
CA THR A 67 5.10 -5.52 -26.70
C THR A 67 5.78 -5.79 -28.04
N GLU A 68 7.11 -5.87 -28.07
CA GLU A 68 7.89 -6.19 -29.27
C GLU A 68 7.85 -7.69 -29.62
N GLU A 69 7.64 -8.58 -28.64
CA GLU A 69 7.59 -10.04 -28.83
C GLU A 69 6.20 -10.63 -29.14
N GLN A 70 5.13 -9.84 -29.28
CA GLN A 70 3.87 -10.36 -29.82
C GLN A 70 3.93 -10.39 -31.36
N PRO A 71 4.04 -11.57 -32.01
CA PRO A 71 3.94 -11.63 -33.45
C PRO A 71 2.51 -11.27 -33.86
N GLN A 72 2.40 -10.38 -34.84
CA GLN A 72 1.14 -10.06 -35.51
C GLN A 72 0.46 -11.36 -35.95
N PRO A 73 -0.85 -11.56 -35.71
CA PRO A 73 -1.53 -12.68 -36.33
C PRO A 73 -1.40 -12.49 -37.84
N GLU A 74 -0.85 -13.53 -38.46
CA GLU A 74 -0.57 -13.65 -39.88
C GLU A 74 -1.78 -13.17 -40.69
N ALA A 75 -1.68 -11.95 -41.22
CA ALA A 75 -2.60 -11.45 -42.22
C ALA A 75 -2.15 -12.01 -43.57
N ASP A 76 -2.65 -13.20 -43.89
CA ASP A 76 -2.67 -13.83 -45.22
C ASP A 76 -3.35 -15.21 -45.01
N THR A 77 -4.28 -15.74 -45.79
CA THR A 77 -4.70 -15.53 -47.17
C THR A 77 -5.98 -16.37 -47.39
N LEU A 78 -7.01 -15.78 -48.01
CA LEU A 78 -7.90 -16.31 -49.08
C LEU A 78 -9.21 -15.52 -49.13
#